data_AF-A0A7J3XFR6-F1
#
_entry.id   AF-A0A7J3XFR6-F1
#
_cell.length_a   1.000
_cell.length_b   1.000
_cell.length_c   1.000
_cell.angle_alpha   90.00
_cell.angle_beta   90.00
_cell.angle_gamma   90.00
#
_symmetry.space_group_name_H-M   'P 1'
#
loop_
_entity.id
_entity.type
_entity.pdbx_description
1 polymer ?
#
loop_
_entity_poly.entity_id
_entity_poly.type
_entity_poly.pdbx_seq_one_letter_code
_entity_poly.pdbx_strand_id
1 'polypeptide(L)'
;MKVAASAPGKVTLFGEHAVVYGQPAIVTSISKRVYVYAETRPDSVIKIEAKDLRVPGVIVTYREGEVTVETDYGLVLPAISYLNKAIELTSSYLG
;
A
#
# COMPACT_ATOMS: atom_id res chain seq x y z
N MET A 1 21.56 3.14 -8.83
CA MET A 1 20.92 2.08 -9.66
C MET A 1 19.43 2.13 -9.40
N LYS A 2 18.59 2.04 -10.43
CA LYS A 2 17.13 2.03 -10.29
C LYS A 2 16.62 0.63 -10.58
N VAL A 3 15.85 0.06 -9.66
CA VAL A 3 15.21 -1.25 -9.79
C VAL A 3 13.72 -1.04 -10.00
N ALA A 4 13.12 -1.85 -10.88
CA ALA A 4 11.69 -1.84 -11.14
C ALA A 4 11.12 -3.24 -10.87
N ALA A 5 9.97 -3.29 -10.23
CA ALA A 5 9.22 -4.52 -9.99
C ALA A 5 7.73 -4.28 -10.31
N SER A 6 7.00 -5.35 -10.62
CA SER A 6 5.54 -5.26 -10.78
C SER A 6 4.84 -6.54 -10.36
N ALA A 7 3.63 -6.38 -9.81
CA ALA A 7 2.77 -7.49 -9.42
C ALA A 7 1.40 -7.38 -10.12
N PRO A 8 0.82 -8.48 -10.63
CA PRO A 8 -0.52 -8.47 -11.18
C PRO A 8 -1.57 -8.40 -10.07
N GLY A 9 -2.70 -7.77 -10.38
CA GLY A 9 -3.93 -7.92 -9.62
C GLY A 9 -4.52 -9.31 -9.81
N LYS A 10 -5.46 -9.68 -8.94
CA LYS A 10 -6.18 -10.94 -9.01
C LYS A 10 -7.68 -10.73 -8.96
N VAL A 11 -8.41 -11.64 -9.59
CA VAL A 11 -9.87 -11.76 -9.44
C VAL A 11 -10.19 -13.16 -8.92
N THR A 12 -11.27 -13.27 -8.16
CA THR A 12 -11.79 -14.57 -7.72
C THR A 12 -12.85 -15.01 -8.73
N LEU A 13 -12.65 -16.17 -9.37
CA LEU A 13 -13.61 -16.72 -10.33
C LEU A 13 -14.73 -17.47 -9.62
N PHE A 14 -14.39 -18.23 -8.58
CA PHE A 14 -15.34 -19.03 -7.79
C PHE A 14 -14.90 -19.11 -6.33
N GLY A 15 -15.86 -19.26 -5.42
CA GLY A 15 -15.60 -19.57 -4.01
C GLY A 15 -15.35 -18.36 -3.09
N GLU A 16 -15.83 -17.17 -3.45
CA GLU A 16 -15.64 -15.94 -2.67
C GLU A 16 -16.13 -16.04 -1.23
N HIS A 17 -17.29 -16.67 -1.03
CA HIS A 17 -17.82 -16.94 0.31
C HIS A 17 -17.32 -18.28 0.89
N ALA A 18 -16.86 -19.21 0.03
CA ALA A 18 -16.42 -20.54 0.44
C ALA A 18 -15.14 -20.49 1.29
N VAL A 19 -14.21 -19.58 0.95
CA VAL A 19 -12.95 -19.39 1.69
C VAL A 19 -13.14 -18.98 3.14
N VAL A 20 -14.24 -18.30 3.47
CA VAL A 20 -14.57 -17.90 4.84
C VAL A 20 -14.86 -19.13 5.73
N TYR A 21 -15.26 -20.24 5.13
CA TYR A 21 -15.50 -21.52 5.79
C TYR A 21 -14.37 -22.54 5.57
N GLY A 22 -13.18 -22.07 5.17
CA GLY A 22 -12.00 -22.93 4.93
C GLY A 22 -12.07 -23.78 3.67
N GLN A 23 -13.01 -23.52 2.76
CA GLN A 23 -13.13 -24.21 1.48
C GLN A 23 -12.34 -23.50 0.37
N PRO A 24 -11.90 -24.22 -0.70
CA PRO A 24 -11.06 -23.62 -1.73
C PRO A 24 -11.81 -22.58 -2.59
N ALA A 25 -11.04 -21.69 -3.22
CA ALA A 25 -11.49 -20.77 -4.25
C ALA A 25 -10.58 -20.86 -5.49
N ILE A 26 -11.16 -20.58 -6.66
CA ILE A 26 -10.41 -20.45 -7.91
C ILE A 26 -10.17 -18.97 -8.13
N VAL A 27 -8.91 -18.58 -8.25
CA VAL A 27 -8.48 -17.20 -8.54
C VAL A 27 -7.63 -17.17 -9.79
N THR A 28 -7.64 -16.04 -10.49
CA THR A 28 -6.75 -15.81 -11.63
C THR A 28 -6.13 -14.42 -11.59
N SER A 29 -4.92 -14.30 -12.11
CA SER A 29 -4.28 -13.01 -12.32
C SER A 29 -4.93 -12.25 -13.48
N ILE A 30 -4.95 -10.92 -13.36
CA ILE A 30 -5.36 -10.02 -14.44
C ILE A 30 -4.22 -9.05 -14.78
N SER A 31 -4.25 -8.50 -16.00
CA SER A 31 -3.22 -7.58 -16.50
C SER A 31 -3.26 -6.17 -15.88
N LYS A 32 -4.08 -5.94 -14.85
CA LYS A 32 -4.00 -4.72 -14.02
C LYS A 32 -2.84 -4.90 -13.04
N ARG A 33 -1.76 -4.12 -13.19
CA ARG A 33 -0.53 -4.31 -12.42
C ARG A 33 -0.24 -3.13 -11.51
N VAL A 34 0.35 -3.41 -10.37
CA VAL A 34 1.04 -2.42 -9.53
C VAL A 34 2.50 -2.40 -9.95
N TYR A 35 3.07 -1.21 -10.08
CA TYR A 35 4.48 -1.00 -10.42
C TYR A 35 5.17 -0.29 -9.28
N VAL A 36 6.36 -0.75 -8.92
CA VAL A 36 7.20 -0.16 -7.88
C VAL A 36 8.58 0.11 -8.46
N TYR A 37 9.11 1.29 -8.15
CA TYR A 37 10.44 1.71 -8.53
C TYR A 37 11.21 2.06 -7.28
N ALA A 38 12.43 1.56 -7.16
CA ALA A 38 13.32 1.83 -6.03
C ALA A 38 14.69 2.28 -6.52
N GLU A 39 15.30 3.19 -5.78
CA GLU A 39 16.67 3.64 -6.01
C GLU A 39 17.37 3.87 -4.68
N THR A 40 18.68 3.62 -4.67
CA THR A 40 19.54 3.93 -3.52
C THR A 40 19.63 5.42 -3.33
N ARG A 41 19.51 5.87 -2.07
CA ARG A 41 19.72 7.27 -1.69
C ARG A 41 21.05 7.42 -0.94
N PRO A 42 21.66 8.62 -0.96
CA PRO A 42 22.89 8.89 -0.22
C PRO A 42 22.66 9.12 1.28
N ASP A 43 21.40 9.28 1.71
CA ASP A 43 20.99 9.44 3.10
C ASP A 43 20.48 8.12 3.70
N SER A 44 20.50 8.00 5.02
CA SER A 44 19.97 6.83 5.75
C SER A 44 18.45 6.90 5.92
N VAL A 45 17.73 7.39 4.91
CA VAL A 45 16.28 7.65 4.97
C VAL A 45 15.54 6.80 3.93
N ILE A 46 14.51 6.10 4.39
CA ILE A 46 13.56 5.43 3.50
C ILE A 46 12.43 6.41 3.15
N LYS A 47 12.30 6.74 1.87
CA LYS A 47 11.21 7.56 1.35
C LYS A 47 10.27 6.71 0.50
N ILE A 48 8.97 6.75 0.81
CA ILE A 48 7.94 6.02 0.09
C ILE A 48 6.99 7.04 -0.55
N GLU A 49 6.78 6.92 -1.86
CA GLU A 49 5.86 7.78 -2.61
C GLU A 49 4.77 6.91 -3.26
N ALA A 50 3.52 7.07 -2.81
CA ALA A 50 2.36 6.38 -3.37
C ALA A 50 1.39 7.43 -3.94
N LYS A 51 1.57 7.78 -5.22
CA LYS A 51 0.87 8.90 -5.86
C LYS A 51 -0.61 8.62 -6.16
N ASP A 52 -0.96 7.35 -6.25
CA ASP A 52 -2.29 6.83 -6.53
C ASP A 52 -3.06 6.40 -5.27
N LEU A 53 -2.42 6.47 -4.11
CA LEU A 53 -3.07 6.18 -2.84
C LEU A 53 -4.14 7.23 -2.55
N ARG A 54 -5.40 6.79 -2.52
CA ARG A 54 -6.53 7.61 -2.10
C ARG A 54 -6.76 7.37 -0.62
N VAL A 55 -6.51 8.38 0.21
CA VAL A 55 -6.85 8.38 1.63
C VAL A 55 -8.21 9.07 1.79
N PRO A 56 -9.30 8.34 2.08
CA PRO A 56 -10.59 8.96 2.35
C PRO A 56 -10.51 9.80 3.63
N GLY A 57 -11.37 10.82 3.74
CA GLY A 57 -11.54 11.55 5.00
C GLY A 57 -10.52 12.66 5.25
N VAL A 58 -9.92 13.25 4.21
CA VAL A 58 -9.16 14.50 4.34
C VAL A 58 -10.14 15.66 4.51
N ILE A 59 -10.15 16.28 5.68
CA ILE A 59 -10.91 17.49 5.98
C ILE A 59 -9.93 18.65 5.99
N VAL A 60 -10.19 19.68 5.19
CA VAL A 60 -9.39 20.90 5.16
C VAL A 60 -10.22 22.04 5.71
N THR A 61 -9.74 22.64 6.80
CA THR A 61 -10.36 23.81 7.42
C THR A 61 -9.48 25.04 7.16
N TYR A 62 -10.09 26.08 6.59
CA TYR A 62 -9.45 27.39 6.40
C TYR A 62 -9.96 28.37 7.46
N ARG A 63 -9.04 29.00 8.22
CA ARG A 63 -9.35 30.11 9.14
C ARG A 63 -8.27 31.18 9.02
N GLU A 64 -8.61 32.40 8.60
CA GLU A 64 -7.74 33.60 8.58
C GLU A 64 -6.21 33.35 8.62
N GLY A 65 -5.66 32.78 7.54
CA GLY A 65 -4.21 32.53 7.39
C GLY A 65 -3.71 31.18 7.91
N GLU A 66 -4.55 30.39 8.56
CA GLU A 66 -4.30 29.04 9.04
C GLU A 66 -5.05 28.00 8.19
N VAL A 67 -4.34 26.93 7.84
CA VAL A 67 -4.88 25.76 7.14
C VAL A 67 -4.68 24.54 8.04
N THR A 68 -5.77 23.97 8.54
CA THR A 68 -5.76 22.72 9.30
C THR A 68 -6.18 21.58 8.39
N VAL A 69 -5.36 20.53 8.32
CA VAL A 69 -5.67 19.31 7.56
C VAL A 69 -5.85 18.18 8.56
N GLU A 70 -7.05 17.61 8.60
CA GLU A 70 -7.39 16.43 9.39
C GLU A 70 -7.60 15.26 8.45
N THR A 71 -7.27 14.05 8.89
CA THR A 71 -7.50 12.83 8.11
C THR A 71 -8.27 11.84 8.98
N ASP A 72 -9.08 10.98 8.38
CA ASP A 72 -9.60 9.80 9.07
C ASP A 72 -8.44 8.84 9.41
N TYR A 73 -7.90 8.99 10.62
CA TYR A 73 -6.82 8.18 11.16
C TYR A 73 -7.14 6.67 11.15
N GLY A 74 -8.43 6.29 11.15
CA GLY A 74 -8.87 4.89 11.16
C GLY A 74 -8.41 4.09 9.94
N LEU A 75 -8.23 4.75 8.79
CA LEU A 75 -7.76 4.12 7.55
C LEU A 75 -6.25 4.29 7.32
N VAL A 76 -5.64 5.34 7.88
CA VAL A 76 -4.20 5.61 7.75
C VAL A 76 -3.37 4.63 8.59
N LEU A 77 -3.81 4.31 9.81
CA LEU A 77 -3.08 3.40 10.70
C LEU A 77 -2.85 2.00 10.09
N PRO A 78 -3.86 1.33 9.49
CA PRO A 78 -3.64 0.08 8.76
C PRO A 78 -2.61 0.22 7.64
N ALA A 79 -2.67 1.30 6.84
CA ALA A 79 -1.72 1.51 5.74
C ALA A 79 -0.28 1.61 6.24
N ILE A 80 -0.04 2.37 7.32
CA ILE A 80 1.28 2.46 7.96
C ILE A 80 1.73 1.10 8.51
N SER A 81 0.82 0.32 9.10
CA SER A 81 1.13 -1.03 9.57
C SER A 81 1.63 -1.94 8.45
N TYR A 82 0.97 -1.91 7.28
CA TYR A 82 1.43 -2.64 6.10
C TYR A 82 2.82 -2.20 5.63
N LEU A 83 3.10 -0.89 5.61
CA LEU A 83 4.41 -0.37 5.23
C LEU A 83 5.51 -0.84 6.19
N ASN A 84 5.28 -0.71 7.50
CA ASN A 84 6.24 -1.17 8.52
C ASN A 84 6.52 -2.66 8.38
N LYS A 85 5.48 -3.49 8.17
CA LYS A 85 5.67 -4.92 8.00
C LYS A 85 6.43 -5.26 6.72
N ALA A 86 6.18 -4.53 5.63
CA ALA A 86 6.91 -4.73 4.38
C ALA A 86 8.40 -4.38 4.52
N ILE A 87 8.72 -3.29 5.22
CA ILE A 87 10.11 -2.91 5.52
C ILE A 87 10.77 -3.97 6.40
N GLU A 88 10.13 -4.37 7.50
CA GLU A 88 10.63 -5.40 8.41
C GLU A 88 10.96 -6.71 7.68
N LEU A 89 10.00 -7.21 6.87
CA LEU A 89 10.20 -8.42 6.08
C LEU A 89 11.33 -8.26 5.08
N THR A 90 11.38 -7.15 4.35
CA THR A 90 12.43 -6.96 3.34
C THR A 90 13.81 -6.89 3.99
N SER A 91 13.94 -6.19 5.12
CA SER A 91 15.18 -6.10 5.88
C SER A 91 15.65 -7.47 6.38
N SER A 92 14.74 -8.35 6.83
CA SER A 92 15.14 -9.68 7.30
C SER A 92 15.68 -10.60 6.20
N TYR A 93 15.30 -10.38 4.94
CA TYR A 93 15.86 -11.09 3.79
C TYR A 93 17.21 -10.52 3.30
N LEU A 94 17.56 -9.30 3.70
CA LEU A 94 18.76 -8.62 3.22
C LEU A 94 19.99 -8.77 4.14
N GLY A 95 19.80 -9.24 5.38
CA GLY A 95 20.88 -9.49 6.36
C GLY A 95 21.21 -8.26 7.18
#